data_AF-A0A179F5F2-F1
#
_entry.id   AF-A0A179F5F2-F1
#
_cell.length_a   1.000
_cell.length_b   1.000
_cell.length_c   1.000
_cell.angle_alpha   90.00
_cell.angle_beta   90.00
_cell.angle_gamma   90.00
#
_symmetry.space_group_name_H-M   'P 1'
#
loop_
_entity.id
_entity.type
_entity.pdbx_description
1 polymer ?
#
loop_
_entity_poly.entity_id
_entity_poly.type
_entity_poly.pdbx_seq_one_letter_code
_entity_poly.pdbx_strand_id
1 'polypeptide(L)'
;MVNTIRHGRTDLSKLIVELEDILESGKIENHIALGWSLGGHVVWQAWLWEPKIASAVIIVGCPDIPGLMQSRARKSKVQWTGSFQGSRIFPSDVSNICMYSDPKTYLFGRDALEKITLSSNDECRLWTVLNHTIRGKKLLLCSGQEDELVPYTITQPFVQQLSCAISRQNWQGEDAVTIDDRLYGGIGHEFSNNMVKDAVEWIMGASRAGRRREQGNISTHRNGPFL
;
A
#
# COMPACT_ATOMS: atom_id res chain seq x y z
N MET A 1 -11.22 10.89 -8.59
CA MET A 1 -10.06 10.05 -8.23
C MET A 1 -9.99 9.78 -6.73
N VAL A 2 -9.70 10.78 -5.87
CA VAL A 2 -9.52 10.55 -4.41
C VAL A 2 -10.70 9.82 -3.76
N ASN A 3 -11.94 10.28 -3.95
CA ASN A 3 -13.13 9.61 -3.42
C ASN A 3 -13.32 8.20 -4.00
N THR A 4 -13.05 8.02 -5.30
CA THR A 4 -13.13 6.70 -5.96
C THR A 4 -12.19 5.70 -5.31
N ILE A 5 -10.95 6.11 -5.02
CA ILE A 5 -9.96 5.25 -4.37
C ILE A 5 -10.42 4.91 -2.94
N ARG A 6 -10.86 5.91 -2.19
CA ARG A 6 -11.34 5.72 -0.81
C ARG A 6 -12.54 4.77 -0.75
N HIS A 7 -13.53 4.96 -1.62
CA HIS A 7 -14.69 4.07 -1.68
C HIS A 7 -14.29 2.67 -2.13
N GLY A 8 -13.40 2.53 -3.12
CA GLY A 8 -12.88 1.22 -3.53
C GLY A 8 -12.21 0.46 -2.38
N ARG A 9 -11.47 1.14 -1.50
CA ARG A 9 -10.93 0.52 -0.28
C ARG A 9 -12.05 0.08 0.66
N THR A 10 -13.03 0.95 0.92
CA THR A 10 -14.17 0.63 1.79
C THR A 10 -14.97 -0.56 1.28
N ASP A 11 -15.19 -0.64 -0.03
CA ASP A 11 -15.92 -1.74 -0.65
C ASP A 11 -15.12 -3.05 -0.58
N LEU A 12 -13.79 -2.99 -0.78
CA LEU A 12 -12.90 -4.14 -0.58
C LEU A 12 -12.95 -4.67 0.87
N SER A 13 -12.88 -3.78 1.87
CA SER A 13 -12.99 -4.16 3.29
C SER A 13 -14.33 -4.83 3.60
N LYS A 14 -15.44 -4.31 3.05
CA LYS A 14 -16.77 -4.91 3.24
C LYS A 14 -16.88 -6.28 2.59
N LEU A 15 -16.33 -6.43 1.39
CA LEU A 15 -16.32 -7.71 0.67
C LEU A 15 -15.54 -8.77 1.45
N ILE A 16 -14.42 -8.41 2.08
CA ILE A 16 -13.64 -9.32 2.93
C ILE A 16 -14.51 -9.85 4.09
N VAL A 17 -15.24 -8.97 4.78
CA VAL A 17 -16.13 -9.36 5.89
C VAL A 17 -17.26 -10.28 5.38
N GLU A 18 -17.91 -9.90 4.28
CA GLU A 18 -19.00 -10.69 3.70
C GLU A 18 -18.51 -12.09 3.26
N LEU A 19 -17.32 -12.19 2.66
CA LEU A 19 -16.74 -13.46 2.26
C LEU A 19 -16.39 -14.34 3.47
N GLU A 20 -15.86 -13.76 4.55
CA GLU A 20 -15.61 -14.50 5.79
C GLU A 20 -16.90 -15.03 6.43
N ASP A 21 -17.97 -14.23 6.38
CA ASP A 21 -19.28 -14.66 6.88
C ASP A 21 -19.86 -15.81 6.04
N ILE A 22 -19.73 -15.74 4.71
CA ILE A 22 -20.23 -16.77 3.78
C ILE A 22 -19.41 -18.07 3.88
N LEU A 23 -18.09 -17.97 3.93
CA LEU A 23 -17.19 -19.12 3.86
C LEU A 23 -16.84 -19.71 5.23
N GLU A 24 -17.35 -19.12 6.31
CA GLU A 24 -16.93 -19.32 7.70
C GLU A 24 -15.46 -18.91 7.91
N SER A 25 -15.24 -17.85 8.68
CA SER A 25 -13.93 -17.20 8.87
C SER A 25 -12.76 -18.15 9.18
N GLY A 26 -13.02 -19.28 9.85
CA GLY A 26 -12.02 -20.32 10.14
C GLY A 26 -11.54 -21.15 8.94
N LYS A 27 -12.09 -20.92 7.73
CA LYS A 27 -11.65 -21.57 6.47
C LYS A 27 -10.81 -20.67 5.58
N ILE A 28 -10.66 -19.38 5.92
CA ILE A 28 -9.87 -18.42 5.15
C ILE A 28 -8.55 -18.17 5.87
N GLU A 29 -7.47 -18.73 5.33
CA GLU A 29 -6.14 -18.65 5.94
C GLU A 29 -5.51 -17.26 5.79
N ASN A 30 -5.76 -16.58 4.66
CA ASN A 30 -5.23 -15.24 4.39
C ASN A 30 -6.01 -14.47 3.33
N HIS A 31 -5.99 -13.14 3.45
CA HIS A 31 -6.45 -12.23 2.41
C HIS A 31 -5.27 -11.61 1.67
N ILE A 32 -5.34 -11.66 0.34
CA ILE A 32 -4.35 -11.09 -0.56
C ILE A 32 -5.08 -10.16 -1.53
N ALA A 33 -4.61 -8.92 -1.65
CA ALA A 33 -5.20 -7.94 -2.56
C ALA A 33 -4.28 -7.66 -3.75
N LEU A 34 -4.83 -7.70 -4.96
CA LEU A 34 -4.13 -7.26 -6.18
C LEU A 34 -4.91 -6.12 -6.83
N GLY A 35 -4.20 -5.10 -7.27
CA GLY A 35 -4.78 -3.95 -7.94
C GLY A 35 -3.91 -3.44 -9.07
N TRP A 36 -4.53 -3.16 -10.22
CA TRP A 36 -3.87 -2.52 -11.37
C TRP A 36 -4.42 -1.10 -11.59
N SER A 37 -3.54 -0.13 -11.83
CA SER A 37 -3.90 1.26 -12.16
C SER A 37 -4.79 1.88 -11.07
N LEU A 38 -6.06 2.22 -11.38
CA LEU A 38 -7.03 2.67 -10.38
C LEU A 38 -7.11 1.72 -9.18
N GLY A 39 -7.13 0.41 -9.43
CA GLY A 39 -7.10 -0.62 -8.40
C GLY A 39 -5.78 -0.65 -7.63
N GLY A 40 -4.65 -0.31 -8.26
CA GLY A 40 -3.34 -0.22 -7.59
C GLY A 40 -3.31 0.87 -6.52
N HIS A 41 -3.93 2.02 -6.78
CA HIS A 41 -4.11 3.06 -5.76
C HIS A 41 -5.02 2.60 -4.61
N VAL A 42 -6.08 1.85 -4.92
CA VAL A 42 -6.98 1.27 -3.90
C VAL A 42 -6.20 0.30 -3.01
N VAL A 43 -5.41 -0.59 -3.61
CA VAL A 43 -4.62 -1.58 -2.88
C VAL A 43 -3.51 -0.94 -2.06
N TRP A 44 -2.93 0.20 -2.47
CA TRP A 44 -2.05 0.98 -1.60
C TRP A 44 -2.74 1.38 -0.29
N GLN A 45 -3.96 1.92 -0.37
CA GLN A 45 -4.72 2.29 0.81
C GLN A 45 -5.15 1.05 1.61
N ALA A 46 -5.56 -0.03 0.93
CA ALA A 46 -5.98 -1.25 1.60
C ALA A 46 -4.82 -1.93 2.33
N TRP A 47 -3.65 -2.05 1.70
CA TRP A 47 -2.46 -2.60 2.34
C TRP A 47 -2.07 -1.81 3.59
N LEU A 48 -2.19 -0.48 3.57
CA LEU A 48 -1.93 0.34 4.74
C LEU A 48 -3.00 0.15 5.83
N TRP A 49 -4.29 0.27 5.51
CA TRP A 49 -5.33 0.42 6.55
C TRP A 49 -6.26 -0.77 6.77
N GLU A 50 -6.31 -1.77 5.89
CA GLU A 50 -7.13 -2.96 6.09
C GLU A 50 -6.31 -4.02 6.86
N PRO A 51 -6.59 -4.28 8.15
CA PRO A 51 -5.81 -5.21 8.95
C PRO A 51 -5.86 -6.65 8.44
N LYS A 52 -6.94 -7.05 7.74
CA LYS A 52 -7.09 -8.43 7.24
C LYS A 52 -6.20 -8.75 6.04
N ILE A 53 -5.77 -7.74 5.28
CA ILE A 53 -4.87 -7.93 4.14
C ILE A 53 -3.45 -8.19 4.63
N ALA A 54 -3.01 -9.44 4.51
CA ALA A 54 -1.66 -9.87 4.91
C ALA A 54 -0.62 -9.62 3.81
N SER A 55 -1.04 -9.62 2.55
CA SER A 55 -0.15 -9.42 1.41
C SER A 55 -0.84 -8.66 0.29
N ALA A 56 -0.09 -7.84 -0.43
CA ALA A 56 -0.60 -7.06 -1.54
C ALA A 56 0.30 -7.16 -2.77
N VAL A 57 -0.32 -7.02 -3.95
CA VAL A 57 0.35 -6.81 -5.23
C VAL A 57 -0.20 -5.54 -5.85
N ILE A 58 0.66 -4.56 -6.08
CA ILE A 58 0.30 -3.28 -6.66
C ILE A 58 0.96 -3.19 -8.03
N ILE A 59 0.14 -3.22 -9.07
CA ILE A 59 0.59 -3.03 -10.44
C ILE A 59 0.25 -1.58 -10.82
N VAL A 60 1.28 -0.76 -11.03
CA VAL A 60 1.12 0.60 -11.54
C VAL A 60 0.17 1.43 -10.65
N GLY A 61 0.51 1.53 -9.37
CA GLY A 61 -0.24 2.29 -8.36
C GLY A 61 0.64 3.30 -7.65
N CYS A 62 0.10 4.49 -7.39
CA CYS A 62 0.79 5.58 -6.69
C CYS A 62 0.25 5.79 -5.27
N PRO A 63 1.11 5.85 -4.24
CA PRO A 63 0.75 6.19 -2.86
C PRO A 63 0.75 7.71 -2.57
N ASP A 64 1.10 8.54 -3.55
CA ASP A 64 1.08 10.02 -3.49
C ASP A 64 0.14 10.59 -4.56
N ILE A 65 -1.15 10.58 -4.26
CA ILE A 65 -2.20 11.13 -5.13
C ILE A 65 -2.04 12.65 -5.31
N PRO A 66 -1.70 13.45 -4.28
CA PRO A 66 -1.35 14.85 -4.48
C PRO A 66 -0.23 15.07 -5.50
N GLY A 67 0.89 14.36 -5.36
CA GLY A 67 2.01 14.42 -6.31
C GLY A 67 1.61 14.02 -7.72
N LEU A 68 0.82 12.94 -7.84
CA LEU A 68 0.28 12.47 -9.12
C LEU A 68 -0.63 13.49 -9.80
N MET A 69 -1.55 14.09 -9.04
CA MET A 69 -2.46 15.11 -9.57
C MET A 69 -1.72 16.38 -9.97
N GLN A 70 -0.71 16.81 -9.21
CA GLN A 70 0.16 17.94 -9.57
C GLN A 70 0.94 17.66 -10.86
N SER A 71 1.53 16.46 -11.00
CA SER A 71 2.23 16.06 -12.22
C SER A 71 1.31 16.11 -13.44
N ARG A 72 0.07 15.61 -13.31
CA ARG A 72 -0.94 15.68 -14.37
C ARG A 72 -1.36 17.12 -14.67
N ALA A 73 -1.51 17.97 -13.65
CA ALA A 73 -1.82 19.38 -13.84
C ALA A 73 -0.72 20.11 -14.64
N ARG A 74 0.57 19.85 -14.34
CA ARG A 74 1.70 20.39 -15.11
C ARG A 74 1.69 19.98 -16.58
N LYS A 75 1.32 18.73 -16.87
CA LYS A 75 1.22 18.21 -18.23
C LYS A 75 -0.07 18.63 -18.95
N SER A 76 -1.05 19.15 -18.21
CA SER A 76 -2.33 19.59 -18.78
C SER A 76 -2.24 20.99 -19.37
N LYS A 77 -3.26 21.35 -20.17
CA LYS A 77 -3.42 22.73 -20.67
C LYS A 77 -4.07 23.68 -19.65
N VAL A 78 -4.24 23.24 -18.40
CA VAL A 78 -4.92 24.02 -17.37
C VAL A 78 -3.94 25.00 -16.72
N GLN A 79 -4.37 26.24 -16.52
CA GLN A 79 -3.58 27.23 -15.78
C GLN A 79 -3.48 26.81 -14.31
N TRP A 80 -2.29 26.38 -13.89
CA TRP A 80 -2.00 25.95 -12.53
C TRP A 80 -0.85 26.76 -11.95
N THR A 81 -1.06 27.32 -10.76
CA THR A 81 -0.11 28.20 -10.06
C THR A 81 0.92 27.45 -9.21
N GLY A 82 0.98 26.11 -9.31
CA GLY A 82 1.98 25.30 -8.62
C GLY A 82 1.58 24.79 -7.23
N SER A 83 0.45 25.26 -6.66
CA SER A 83 -0.02 24.78 -5.35
C SER A 83 -1.09 23.68 -5.47
N PHE A 84 -0.91 22.60 -4.72
CA PHE A 84 -1.96 21.59 -4.51
C PHE A 84 -3.01 22.05 -3.50
N GLN A 85 -2.68 22.96 -2.59
CA GLN A 85 -3.58 23.39 -1.54
C GLN A 85 -4.32 24.67 -1.95
N GLY A 86 -5.66 24.59 -1.96
CA GLY A 86 -6.53 25.76 -2.13
C GLY A 86 -6.43 26.45 -3.48
N SER A 87 -5.94 25.74 -4.51
CA SER A 87 -5.91 26.28 -5.86
C SER A 87 -7.27 26.11 -6.54
N ARG A 88 -7.52 26.85 -7.63
CA ARG A 88 -8.74 26.71 -8.42
C ARG A 88 -9.01 25.27 -8.88
N ILE A 89 -7.95 24.52 -9.18
CA ILE A 89 -8.03 23.15 -9.69
C ILE A 89 -7.95 22.09 -8.58
N PHE A 90 -7.45 22.47 -7.41
CA PHE A 90 -7.38 21.64 -6.22
C PHE A 90 -7.98 22.40 -5.02
N PRO A 91 -9.32 22.39 -4.89
CA PRO A 91 -10.01 23.01 -3.77
C PRO A 91 -9.50 22.48 -2.42
N SER A 92 -9.61 23.30 -1.38
CA SER A 92 -9.14 22.96 -0.03
C SER A 92 -9.72 21.63 0.47
N ASP A 93 -10.98 21.32 0.16
CA ASP A 93 -11.61 20.07 0.58
C ASP A 93 -10.93 18.84 -0.02
N VAL A 94 -10.52 18.91 -1.29
CA VAL A 94 -9.78 17.80 -1.93
C VAL A 94 -8.42 17.61 -1.26
N SER A 95 -7.72 18.71 -0.99
CA SER A 95 -6.44 18.68 -0.27
C SER A 95 -6.61 18.13 1.15
N ASN A 96 -7.67 18.51 1.85
CA ASN A 96 -7.97 18.05 3.21
C ASN A 96 -8.31 16.57 3.24
N ILE A 97 -9.10 16.07 2.27
CA ILE A 97 -9.40 14.63 2.17
C ILE A 97 -8.12 13.82 1.97
N CYS A 98 -7.18 14.28 1.13
CA CYS A 98 -5.93 13.57 0.91
C CYS A 98 -5.17 13.38 2.23
N MET A 99 -5.10 14.39 3.10
CA MET A 99 -4.38 14.31 4.38
C MET A 99 -4.71 13.10 5.26
N TYR A 100 -5.94 12.58 5.16
CA TYR A 100 -6.42 11.48 5.98
C TYR A 100 -6.67 10.20 5.19
N SER A 101 -6.49 10.21 3.87
CA SER A 101 -6.81 9.06 3.01
C SER A 101 -5.72 8.69 2.02
N ASP A 102 -4.71 9.53 1.84
CA ASP A 102 -3.57 9.27 0.96
C ASP A 102 -2.36 8.78 1.79
N PRO A 103 -1.74 7.64 1.43
CA PRO A 103 -0.65 7.05 2.22
C PRO A 103 0.52 8.01 2.45
N LYS A 104 0.97 8.73 1.41
CA LYS A 104 2.09 9.67 1.53
C LYS A 104 1.79 10.77 2.51
N THR A 105 0.65 11.44 2.37
CA THR A 105 0.32 12.57 3.24
C THR A 105 -0.03 12.15 4.66
N TYR A 106 -0.59 10.95 4.86
CA TYR A 106 -0.88 10.41 6.19
C TYR A 106 0.38 10.04 6.97
N LEU A 107 1.35 9.39 6.31
CA LEU A 107 2.58 8.93 6.95
C LEU A 107 3.59 10.07 7.11
N PHE A 108 3.81 10.86 6.06
CA PHE A 108 4.93 11.82 5.99
C PHE A 108 4.48 13.28 5.88
N GLY A 109 3.18 13.56 5.87
CA GLY A 109 2.68 14.92 5.76
C GLY A 109 2.77 15.51 4.35
N ARG A 110 2.66 16.84 4.26
CA ARG A 110 2.48 17.57 2.98
C ARG A 110 3.78 17.80 2.24
N ASP A 111 4.88 17.92 2.97
CA ASP A 111 6.15 18.34 2.40
C ASP A 111 6.70 17.35 1.38
N ALA A 112 7.49 17.86 0.44
CA ALA A 112 8.20 17.01 -0.51
C ALA A 112 9.09 16.05 0.28
N LEU A 113 9.02 14.75 0.00
CA LEU A 113 9.72 13.71 0.75
C LEU A 113 11.25 13.89 0.75
N GLU A 114 11.80 14.52 -0.30
CA GLU A 114 13.21 14.91 -0.40
C GLU A 114 13.67 15.91 0.66
N LYS A 115 12.73 16.62 1.30
CA LYS A 115 13.01 17.70 2.27
C LYS A 115 12.69 17.29 3.70
N ILE A 116 12.23 16.06 3.93
CA ILE A 116 11.77 15.66 5.25
C ILE A 116 12.96 15.23 6.10
N THR A 117 13.18 15.96 7.19
CA THR A 117 13.90 15.48 8.36
C THR A 117 12.86 15.31 9.46
N LEU A 118 12.54 14.07 9.83
CA LEU A 118 11.54 13.81 10.86
C LEU A 118 12.05 14.27 12.22
N SER A 119 11.22 15.04 12.94
CA SER A 119 11.48 15.31 14.35
C SER A 119 11.26 14.03 15.17
N SER A 120 11.83 13.92 16.37
CA SER A 120 11.62 12.75 17.24
C SER A 120 10.13 12.49 17.54
N ASN A 121 9.30 13.54 17.58
CA ASN A 121 7.85 13.40 17.78
C ASN A 121 7.17 12.83 16.53
N ASP A 122 7.55 13.29 15.33
CA ASP A 122 7.02 12.77 14.07
C ASP A 122 7.44 11.32 13.84
N GLU A 123 8.65 10.96 14.23
CA GLU A 123 9.12 9.58 14.24
C GLU A 123 8.26 8.72 15.18
N CYS A 124 8.03 9.13 16.43
CA CYS A 124 7.20 8.39 17.39
C CYS A 124 5.77 8.16 16.85
N ARG A 125 5.15 9.19 16.25
CA ARG A 125 3.85 9.08 15.60
C ARG A 125 3.90 8.08 14.44
N LEU A 126 4.89 8.21 13.56
CA LEU A 126 5.07 7.31 12.42
C LEU A 126 5.22 5.87 12.89
N TRP A 127 6.02 5.61 13.93
CA TRP A 127 6.21 4.28 14.50
C TRP A 127 4.93 3.67 15.04
N THR A 128 4.17 4.47 15.78
CA THR A 128 2.87 4.03 16.31
C THR A 128 1.94 3.61 15.17
N VAL A 129 1.88 4.42 14.11
CA VAL A 129 1.08 4.12 12.92
C VAL A 129 1.56 2.84 12.24
N LEU A 130 2.85 2.72 11.90
CA LEU A 130 3.36 1.58 11.15
C LEU A 130 3.19 0.26 11.91
N ASN A 131 3.41 0.26 13.24
CA ASN A 131 3.17 -0.91 14.10
C ASN A 131 1.70 -1.36 14.06
N HIS A 132 0.77 -0.42 14.02
CA HIS A 132 -0.67 -0.73 14.00
C HIS A 132 -1.18 -1.12 12.61
N THR A 133 -0.52 -0.65 11.55
CA THR A 133 -1.06 -0.70 10.19
C THR A 133 -0.43 -1.79 9.33
N ILE A 134 0.90 -1.91 9.32
CA ILE A 134 1.61 -2.73 8.33
C ILE A 134 2.49 -3.82 8.91
N ARG A 135 2.61 -3.91 10.24
CA ARG A 135 3.40 -4.97 10.90
C ARG A 135 3.01 -6.35 10.35
N GLY A 136 4.01 -7.14 9.97
CA GLY A 136 3.85 -8.47 9.37
C GLY A 136 3.28 -8.52 7.96
N LYS A 137 3.00 -7.37 7.32
CA LYS A 137 2.46 -7.32 5.95
C LYS A 137 3.55 -7.37 4.89
N LYS A 138 3.19 -7.88 3.72
CA LYS A 138 4.08 -7.99 2.56
C LYS A 138 3.51 -7.26 1.36
N LEU A 139 4.37 -6.66 0.55
CA LEU A 139 3.97 -5.91 -0.63
C LEU A 139 4.91 -6.23 -1.80
N LEU A 140 4.33 -6.60 -2.94
CA LEU A 140 4.99 -6.50 -4.25
C LEU A 140 4.47 -5.25 -4.95
N LEU A 141 5.39 -4.37 -5.34
CA LEU A 141 5.12 -3.20 -6.15
C LEU A 141 5.74 -3.38 -7.52
N CYS A 142 4.93 -3.32 -8.56
CA CYS A 142 5.36 -3.39 -9.95
C CYS A 142 5.07 -2.06 -10.65
N SER A 143 6.10 -1.43 -11.19
CA SER A 143 5.99 -0.14 -11.89
C SER A 143 6.57 -0.22 -13.30
N GLY A 144 5.92 0.42 -14.27
CA GLY A 144 6.48 0.62 -15.61
C GLY A 144 7.48 1.78 -15.61
N GLN A 145 8.68 1.57 -16.16
CA GLN A 145 9.71 2.62 -16.22
C GLN A 145 9.30 3.79 -17.13
N GLU A 146 8.52 3.51 -18.18
CA GLU A 146 8.09 4.48 -19.18
C GLU A 146 6.64 4.93 -18.96
N ASP A 147 6.05 4.61 -17.80
CA ASP A 147 4.67 5.00 -17.52
C ASP A 147 4.56 6.52 -17.30
N GLU A 148 3.92 7.20 -18.26
CA GLU A 148 3.66 8.64 -18.15
C GLU A 148 2.37 8.98 -17.37
N LEU A 149 1.45 8.03 -17.23
CA LEU A 149 0.15 8.18 -16.58
C LEU A 149 0.24 8.02 -15.05
N VAL A 150 1.08 7.09 -14.59
CA VAL A 150 1.43 6.87 -13.17
C VAL A 150 2.95 6.74 -13.05
N PRO A 151 3.71 7.85 -13.18
CA PRO A 151 5.16 7.79 -13.21
C PRO A 151 5.75 7.24 -11.92
N TYR A 152 6.66 6.26 -12.03
CA TYR A 152 7.37 5.69 -10.88
C TYR A 152 8.13 6.74 -10.07
N THR A 153 8.60 7.81 -10.72
CA THR A 153 9.29 8.95 -10.06
C THR A 153 8.44 9.65 -8.99
N ILE A 154 7.11 9.52 -9.03
CA ILE A 154 6.22 10.04 -7.99
C ILE A 154 6.12 9.06 -6.80
N THR A 155 6.18 7.76 -7.08
CA THR A 155 6.08 6.69 -6.07
C THR A 155 7.40 6.45 -5.36
N GLN A 156 8.52 6.54 -6.07
CA GLN A 156 9.86 6.18 -5.61
C GLN A 156 10.26 6.86 -4.30
N PRO A 157 10.10 8.19 -4.11
CA PRO A 157 10.49 8.83 -2.86
C PRO A 157 9.71 8.29 -1.66
N PHE A 158 8.42 7.95 -1.84
CA PHE A 158 7.60 7.36 -0.79
C PHE A 158 8.11 5.98 -0.39
N VAL A 159 8.38 5.11 -1.37
CA VAL A 159 8.86 3.75 -1.11
C VAL A 159 10.22 3.77 -0.42
N GLN A 160 11.12 4.68 -0.82
CA GLN A 160 12.42 4.85 -0.18
C GLN A 160 12.29 5.28 1.29
N GLN A 161 11.47 6.30 1.57
CA GLN A 161 11.25 6.78 2.94
C GLN A 161 10.55 5.72 3.80
N LEU A 162 9.56 5.02 3.25
CA LEU A 162 8.86 3.94 3.96
C LEU A 162 9.80 2.77 4.25
N SER A 163 10.65 2.37 3.30
CA SER A 163 11.62 1.29 3.49
C SER A 163 12.68 1.66 4.54
N CYS A 164 13.14 2.91 4.54
CA CYS A 164 14.05 3.43 5.57
C CYS A 164 13.39 3.45 6.96
N ALA A 165 12.09 3.77 7.03
CA ALA A 165 11.36 3.68 8.28
C ALA A 165 11.26 2.22 8.75
N ILE A 166 10.82 1.30 7.89
CA ILE A 166 10.69 -0.13 8.19
C ILE A 166 12.02 -0.72 8.69
N SER A 167 13.15 -0.39 8.06
CA SER A 167 14.46 -0.94 8.44
C SER A 167 14.90 -0.56 9.86
N ARG A 168 14.36 0.52 10.45
CA ARG A 168 14.66 0.93 11.84
C ARG A 168 13.84 0.19 12.88
N GLN A 169 12.77 -0.52 12.49
CA GLN A 169 11.87 -1.21 13.43
C GLN A 169 12.38 -2.60 13.85
N ASN A 170 13.42 -3.14 13.19
CA ASN A 170 13.99 -4.46 13.47
C ASN A 170 12.94 -5.60 13.53
N TRP A 171 11.82 -5.48 12.80
CA TRP A 171 10.82 -6.56 12.74
C TRP A 171 11.39 -7.80 12.06
N GLN A 172 11.13 -8.96 12.62
CA GLN A 172 11.65 -10.26 12.16
C GLN A 172 10.54 -11.32 12.14
N GLY A 173 10.80 -12.43 11.45
CA GLY A 173 9.86 -13.56 11.42
C GLY A 173 8.48 -13.16 10.89
N GLU A 174 7.44 -13.42 11.68
CA GLU A 174 6.05 -13.13 11.30
C GLU A 174 5.70 -11.64 11.30
N ASP A 175 6.44 -10.85 12.05
CA ASP A 175 6.28 -9.40 12.15
C ASP A 175 7.00 -8.65 11.01
N ALA A 176 7.89 -9.34 10.30
CA ALA A 176 8.69 -8.74 9.24
C ALA A 176 7.80 -8.11 8.16
N VAL A 177 8.04 -6.83 7.89
CA VAL A 177 7.41 -6.11 6.81
C VAL A 177 8.33 -6.12 5.60
N THR A 178 7.79 -6.48 4.44
CA THR A 178 8.57 -6.58 3.20
C THR A 178 7.93 -5.77 2.09
N ILE A 179 8.74 -5.01 1.37
CA ILE A 179 8.36 -4.31 0.14
C ILE A 179 9.36 -4.76 -0.94
N ASP A 180 8.87 -5.50 -1.92
CA ASP A 180 9.59 -5.86 -3.15
C ASP A 180 9.19 -4.86 -4.23
N ASP A 181 10.05 -3.88 -4.49
CA ASP A 181 9.81 -2.80 -5.46
C ASP A 181 10.53 -3.09 -6.78
N ARG A 182 9.75 -3.38 -7.83
CA ARG A 182 10.22 -3.80 -9.15
C ARG A 182 9.87 -2.77 -10.21
N LEU A 183 10.90 -2.31 -10.93
CA LEU A 183 10.79 -1.42 -12.07
C LEU A 183 11.04 -2.18 -13.37
N TYR A 184 10.10 -2.11 -14.30
CA TYR A 184 10.14 -2.86 -15.56
C TYR A 184 10.48 -1.92 -16.72
N GLY A 185 11.65 -2.10 -17.33
CA GLY A 185 12.12 -1.31 -18.48
C GLY A 185 11.31 -1.57 -19.75
N GLY A 186 11.11 -0.56 -20.59
CA GLY A 186 10.30 -0.66 -21.81
C GLY A 186 8.79 -0.76 -21.58
N ILE A 187 8.33 -0.69 -20.33
CA ILE A 187 6.92 -0.84 -19.97
C ILE A 187 6.34 0.52 -19.59
N GLY A 188 5.27 0.90 -20.28
CA GLY A 188 4.44 2.07 -20.00
C GLY A 188 3.35 1.76 -18.97
N HIS A 189 2.13 2.27 -19.23
CA HIS A 189 0.96 2.02 -18.38
C HIS A 189 0.29 0.67 -18.67
N GLU A 190 0.95 -0.42 -18.30
CA GLU A 190 0.51 -1.78 -18.65
C GLU A 190 0.71 -2.75 -17.49
N PHE A 191 -0.13 -3.79 -17.43
CA PHE A 191 0.15 -5.01 -16.67
C PHE A 191 0.84 -6.04 -17.58
N SER A 192 2.16 -5.89 -17.78
CA SER A 192 2.92 -6.70 -18.74
C SER A 192 2.99 -8.18 -18.36
N ASN A 193 3.31 -9.05 -19.33
CA ASN A 193 3.48 -10.49 -19.09
C ASN A 193 4.48 -10.82 -17.97
N ASN A 194 5.57 -10.05 -17.86
CA ASN A 194 6.56 -10.23 -16.79
C ASN A 194 5.98 -9.85 -15.42
N MET A 195 5.23 -8.74 -15.35
CA MET A 195 4.54 -8.37 -14.12
C MET A 195 3.50 -9.41 -13.72
N VAL A 196 2.76 -10.00 -14.68
CA VAL A 196 1.77 -11.06 -14.41
C VAL A 196 2.47 -12.28 -13.83
N LYS A 197 3.57 -12.72 -14.43
CA LYS A 197 4.37 -13.84 -13.93
C LYS A 197 4.82 -13.60 -12.49
N ASP A 198 5.41 -12.44 -12.23
CA ASP A 198 5.91 -12.07 -10.91
C ASP A 198 4.79 -11.96 -9.87
N ALA A 199 3.63 -11.40 -10.26
CA ALA A 199 2.45 -11.32 -9.42
C ALA A 199 1.91 -12.71 -9.03
N VAL A 200 1.83 -13.63 -9.99
CA VAL A 200 1.40 -15.01 -9.74
C VAL A 200 2.36 -15.73 -8.82
N GLU A 201 3.68 -15.64 -9.08
CA GLU A 201 4.70 -16.24 -8.23
C GLU A 201 4.62 -15.70 -6.79
N TRP A 202 4.43 -14.39 -6.65
CA TRP A 202 4.25 -13.74 -5.36
C TRP A 202 3.00 -14.21 -4.61
N ILE A 203 1.84 -14.21 -5.27
CA ILE A 203 0.56 -14.66 -4.68
C ILE A 203 0.66 -16.12 -4.23
N MET A 204 1.25 -16.98 -5.06
CA MET A 204 1.45 -18.39 -4.72
C MET A 204 2.41 -18.55 -3.52
N GLY A 205 3.46 -17.74 -3.44
CA GLY A 205 4.37 -17.68 -2.29
C GLY A 205 3.65 -17.24 -1.01
N ALA A 206 2.87 -16.16 -1.08
CA ALA A 206 2.10 -15.63 0.04
C ALA A 206 1.03 -16.62 0.54
N SER A 207 0.31 -17.29 -0.36
CA SER A 207 -0.65 -18.35 -0.02
C SER A 207 0.00 -19.52 0.72
N ARG A 208 1.19 -19.97 0.27
CA ARG A 208 1.92 -21.06 0.95
C ARG A 208 2.43 -20.66 2.35
N ALA A 209 2.73 -19.38 2.56
CA ALA A 209 3.13 -18.88 3.87
C ALA A 209 1.94 -18.83 4.85
N GLY A 210 0.73 -18.51 4.37
CA GLY A 210 -0.51 -18.54 5.16
C GLY A 210 -0.76 -19.93 5.79
N ARG A 211 -0.74 -20.99 4.96
CA ARG A 211 -0.89 -22.40 5.39
C ARG A 211 -0.01 -22.83 6.56
N ARG A 212 1.23 -22.33 6.62
CA ARG A 212 2.18 -22.73 7.66
C ARG A 212 1.85 -22.11 9.02
N ARG A 213 1.20 -20.93 9.05
CA ARG A 213 0.80 -20.25 10.29
C ARG A 213 -0.26 -21.05 11.06
N GLU A 214 -1.24 -21.63 10.37
CA GLU A 214 -2.27 -22.46 11.01
C GLU A 214 -1.72 -23.78 11.57
N GLN A 215 -0.84 -24.46 10.82
CA GLN A 215 -0.27 -25.74 11.27
C GLN A 215 0.66 -25.58 12.49
N GLY A 216 1.39 -24.45 12.60
CA GLY A 216 2.19 -24.11 13.77
C GLY A 216 1.34 -23.90 15.03
N ASN A 217 0.22 -23.18 14.92
CA ASN A 217 -0.71 -22.93 16.03
C ASN A 217 -1.50 -24.16 16.49
N ILE A 218 -1.71 -25.16 15.63
CA ILE A 218 -2.36 -26.43 16.03
C ILE A 218 -1.38 -27.34 16.82
N SER A 219 -0.07 -27.19 16.60
CA SER A 219 0.95 -28.04 17.24
C SER A 219 1.25 -27.69 18.70
N THR A 220 0.87 -26.50 19.18
CA THR A 220 1.16 -26.02 20.55
C THR A 220 0.05 -26.29 21.57
N HIS A 221 -1.09 -26.86 21.17
CA HIS A 221 -2.23 -27.13 22.07
C HIS A 221 -2.47 -28.60 22.46
N ARG A 222 -1.49 -29.50 22.28
CA ARG A 222 -1.55 -30.86 22.85
C ARG A 222 -0.29 -31.19 23.62
N ASN A 223 -0.37 -31.01 24.95
CA ASN A 223 0.08 -31.93 26.00
C ASN A 223 0.37 -31.17 27.30
N GLY A 224 -0.69 -30.86 28.05
CA GLY A 224 -0.58 -30.70 29.50
C GLY A 224 -1.02 -32.01 30.14
N PRO A 225 -0.23 -32.66 31.02
CA PRO A 225 -0.65 -33.91 31.63
C PRO A 225 -1.75 -33.60 32.65
N PHE A 226 -2.85 -34.34 32.54
CA PHE A 226 -3.71 -34.60 33.68
C PHE A 226 -2.89 -35.35 34.73
N LEU A 227 -2.61 -34.70 35.86
CA LEU A 227 -2.47 -35.26 37.20
C LEU A 227 -2.70 -34.14 38.22
#